data_AF-A0A371PMB0-F1
#
_entry.id   AF-A0A371PMB0-F1
#
_cell.length_a   1.000
_cell.length_b   1.000
_cell.length_c   1.000
_cell.angle_alpha   90.00
_cell.angle_beta   90.00
_cell.angle_gamma   90.00
#
_symmetry.space_group_name_H-M   'P 1'
#
loop_
_entity.id
_entity.type
_entity.pdbx_description
1 polymer ?
#
loop_
_entity_poly.entity_id
_entity_poly.type
_entity_poly.pdbx_seq_one_letter_code
_entity_poly.pdbx_strand_id
1 'polypeptide(L)'
;MVWTSVKPKGRIGRTMLLSTLLAGSFIAYTDAMAISVFGEEIFKRATYPMYALIQAINVADFITQLDATGVLYFCFMAFLKTYIYLFATVQSIQKLTYTQTNRRFIVPVCIIAFVLGFTMAPNVIVHFTVVEKIVPYSPIYLSLMIFVPMVLMAVSWMRRKQA
;
A
#
# COMPACT_ATOMS: atom_id res chain seq x y z
N MET A 1 -11.17 2.52 -8.21
CA MET A 1 -11.73 3.39 -9.28
C MET A 1 -10.75 3.78 -10.40
N VAL A 2 -9.45 3.42 -10.34
CA VAL A 2 -8.49 3.65 -11.47
C VAL A 2 -8.74 2.68 -12.63
N TRP A 3 -9.23 1.47 -12.35
CA TRP A 3 -9.58 0.45 -13.35
C TRP A 3 -10.53 0.94 -14.45
N THR A 4 -11.45 1.88 -14.14
CA THR A 4 -12.39 2.43 -15.14
C THR A 4 -11.70 3.26 -16.22
N SER A 5 -10.49 3.75 -15.93
CA SER A 5 -9.71 4.63 -16.79
C SER A 5 -8.68 3.87 -17.64
N VAL A 6 -8.54 2.56 -17.46
CA VAL A 6 -7.57 1.73 -18.19
C VAL A 6 -8.13 1.32 -19.57
N LYS A 7 -7.34 1.52 -20.62
CA LYS A 7 -7.59 1.02 -21.99
C LYS A 7 -6.41 0.12 -22.40
N PRO A 8 -6.61 -1.13 -22.89
CA PRO A 8 -7.85 -1.86 -23.17
C PRO A 8 -8.43 -2.62 -21.96
N LYS A 9 -9.76 -2.65 -21.84
CA LYS A 9 -10.48 -3.20 -20.67
C LYS A 9 -10.39 -4.73 -20.52
N GLY A 10 -10.19 -5.48 -21.61
CA GLY A 10 -10.18 -6.94 -21.59
C GLY A 10 -8.96 -7.57 -20.89
N ARG A 11 -7.87 -6.82 -20.68
CA ARG A 11 -6.64 -7.32 -20.04
C ARG A 11 -6.53 -6.95 -18.55
N ILE A 12 -7.52 -6.25 -17.99
CA ILE A 12 -7.46 -5.75 -16.61
C ILE A 12 -7.30 -6.90 -15.62
N GLY A 13 -8.11 -7.96 -15.72
CA GLY A 13 -8.05 -9.09 -14.78
C GLY A 13 -6.70 -9.80 -14.79
N ARG A 14 -6.15 -10.08 -15.99
CA ARG A 14 -4.82 -10.71 -16.13
C ARG A 14 -3.71 -9.80 -15.59
N THR A 15 -3.78 -8.50 -15.87
CA THR A 15 -2.77 -7.54 -15.39
C THR A 15 -2.80 -7.44 -13.87
N MET A 16 -3.99 -7.33 -13.26
CA MET A 16 -4.13 -7.32 -11.79
C MET A 16 -3.57 -8.59 -11.16
N LEU A 17 -3.89 -9.77 -11.71
CA LEU A 17 -3.42 -11.03 -11.17
C LEU A 17 -1.90 -11.18 -11.30
N LEU A 18 -1.32 -10.83 -12.46
CA LEU A 18 0.13 -10.84 -12.66
C LEU A 18 0.85 -9.83 -11.76
N SER A 19 0.33 -8.61 -11.63
CA SER A 19 0.92 -7.59 -10.75
C SER A 19 0.88 -8.03 -9.28
N THR A 20 -0.22 -8.62 -8.81
CA THR A 20 -0.32 -9.14 -7.44
C THR A 20 0.65 -10.29 -7.20
N LEU A 21 0.75 -11.24 -8.14
CA LEU A 21 1.70 -12.35 -8.03
C LEU A 21 3.14 -11.85 -8.02
N LEU A 22 3.52 -10.96 -8.94
CA LEU A 22 4.87 -10.40 -8.99
C LEU A 22 5.23 -9.64 -7.71
N ALA A 23 4.32 -8.80 -7.20
CA ALA A 23 4.54 -8.08 -5.97
C ALA A 23 4.68 -9.03 -4.76
N GLY A 24 3.80 -10.03 -4.67
CA GLY A 24 3.84 -11.03 -3.59
C GLY A 24 5.11 -11.89 -3.65
N SER A 25 5.52 -12.33 -4.84
CA SER A 25 6.77 -13.08 -5.04
C SER A 25 8.00 -12.25 -4.70
N PHE A 26 7.99 -10.95 -5.01
CA PHE A 26 9.09 -10.06 -4.65
C PHE A 26 9.24 -9.91 -3.13
N ILE A 27 8.12 -9.71 -2.41
CA ILE A 27 8.12 -9.63 -0.94
C ILE A 27 8.60 -10.95 -0.33
N ALA A 28 8.05 -12.09 -0.78
CA ALA A 28 8.45 -13.40 -0.29
C ALA A 28 9.94 -13.69 -0.54
N TYR A 29 10.47 -13.28 -1.69
CA TYR A 29 11.89 -13.40 -2.01
C TYR A 29 12.77 -12.57 -1.06
N THR A 30 12.39 -11.31 -0.80
CA THR A 30 13.15 -10.46 0.13
C THR A 30 13.12 -10.98 1.56
N ASP A 31 12.00 -11.55 2.00
CA ASP A 31 11.87 -12.15 3.33
C ASP A 31 12.69 -13.44 3.43
N ALA A 32 12.68 -14.28 2.39
CA ALA A 32 13.50 -15.49 2.34
C ALA A 32 15.01 -15.15 2.41
N MET A 33 15.44 -14.08 1.72
CA MET A 33 16.81 -13.57 1.84
C MET A 33 17.11 -13.09 3.27
N ALA A 34 16.21 -12.31 3.88
CA ALA A 34 16.39 -11.79 5.22
C ALA A 34 16.51 -12.92 6.26
N ILE A 35 15.68 -13.97 6.15
CA ILE A 35 15.76 -15.15 7.01
C ILE A 35 17.08 -15.91 6.76
N SER A 36 17.53 -16.02 5.51
CA SER A 36 18.77 -16.72 5.17
C SER A 36 20.01 -16.01 5.71
N VAL A 37 20.02 -14.68 5.73
CA VAL A 37 21.15 -13.87 6.20
C VAL A 37 21.16 -13.75 7.73
N PHE A 38 20.00 -13.49 8.34
CA PHE A 38 19.91 -13.18 9.77
C PHE A 38 19.52 -14.37 10.66
N GLY A 39 18.96 -15.43 10.08
CA GLY A 39 18.29 -16.48 10.84
C GLY A 39 16.95 -16.04 11.42
N GLU A 40 16.19 -17.00 11.94
CA GLU A 40 14.82 -16.80 12.41
C GLU A 40 14.71 -15.83 13.60
N GLU A 41 15.60 -15.98 14.59
CA GLU A 41 15.62 -15.18 15.83
C GLU A 41 15.73 -13.67 15.54
N ILE A 42 16.67 -13.29 14.68
CA ILE A 42 16.93 -11.90 14.34
C ILE A 42 15.85 -11.37 13.39
N PHE A 43 15.41 -12.16 12.40
CA PHE A 43 14.35 -11.77 11.49
C PHE A 43 13.06 -11.40 12.21
N LYS A 44 12.62 -12.19 13.20
CA LYS A 44 11.40 -11.91 13.99
C LYS A 44 11.45 -10.60 14.77
N ARG A 45 12.65 -10.12 15.11
CA ARG A 45 12.84 -8.87 15.87
C ARG A 45 13.07 -7.66 14.97
N ALA A 46 13.38 -7.89 13.69
CA ALA A 46 13.60 -6.81 12.74
C ALA A 46 12.26 -6.17 12.35
N THR A 47 12.04 -4.91 12.75
CA THR A 47 10.84 -4.14 12.36
C THR A 47 10.77 -3.93 10.84
N TYR A 48 11.93 -3.80 10.19
CA TYR A 48 12.04 -3.62 8.75
C TYR A 48 13.15 -4.55 8.20
N PRO A 49 12.84 -5.84 7.91
CA PRO A 49 13.85 -6.81 7.50
C PRO A 49 14.62 -6.40 6.24
N MET A 50 13.94 -5.80 5.26
CA MET A 50 14.57 -5.27 4.05
C MET A 50 15.55 -4.11 4.36
N TYR A 51 15.24 -3.26 5.34
CA TYR A 51 16.15 -2.20 5.77
C TYR A 51 17.40 -2.82 6.38
N ALA A 52 17.23 -3.76 7.33
CA ALA A 52 18.33 -4.44 8.00
C ALA A 52 19.22 -5.17 6.98
N LEU A 53 18.64 -5.80 5.96
CA LEU A 53 19.38 -6.43 4.86
C LEU A 53 20.28 -5.43 4.13
N ILE A 54 19.79 -4.23 3.81
CA ILE A 54 20.58 -3.19 3.13
C ILE A 54 21.74 -2.73 4.01
N GLN A 55 21.51 -2.60 5.33
CA GLN A 55 22.57 -2.23 6.28
C GLN A 55 23.63 -3.31 6.45
N ALA A 56 23.26 -4.59 6.31
CA ALA A 56 24.16 -5.73 6.43
C ALA A 56 25.08 -5.94 5.22
N ILE A 57 24.88 -5.20 4.12
CA ILE A 57 25.73 -5.28 2.93
C ILE A 57 27.12 -4.72 3.28
N ASN A 58 28.13 -5.60 3.22
CA ASN A 58 29.53 -5.23 3.19
C ASN A 58 30.20 -5.98 2.03
N VAL A 59 30.66 -5.23 1.01
CA VAL A 59 31.39 -5.78 -0.14
C VAL A 59 32.83 -5.29 -0.09
N ALA A 60 33.73 -6.21 0.25
CA ALA A 60 35.19 -6.02 0.24
C ALA A 60 35.66 -4.75 0.97
N ASP A 61 34.94 -4.34 2.03
CA ASP A 61 35.16 -3.12 2.81
C ASP A 61 35.14 -1.81 2.00
N PHE A 62 34.77 -1.85 0.72
CA PHE A 62 34.65 -0.69 -0.16
C PHE A 62 33.22 -0.13 -0.18
N ILE A 63 32.21 -1.02 -0.19
CA ILE A 63 30.80 -0.66 0.00
C ILE A 63 30.38 -1.20 1.35
N THR A 64 30.41 -0.34 2.36
CA THR A 64 30.02 -0.65 3.74
C THR A 64 28.74 0.10 4.09
N GLN A 65 27.82 -0.57 4.80
CA GLN A 65 26.62 0.03 5.42
C GLN A 65 25.93 1.07 4.54
N LEU A 66 25.08 0.59 3.62
CA LEU A 66 24.26 1.42 2.74
C LEU A 66 23.10 2.11 3.48
N ASP A 67 23.34 2.62 4.68
CA ASP A 67 22.38 3.25 5.58
C ASP A 67 21.67 4.42 4.91
N ALA A 68 22.43 5.31 4.26
CA ALA A 68 21.87 6.45 3.52
C ALA A 68 20.94 5.99 2.39
N THR A 69 21.31 4.93 1.67
CA THR A 69 20.50 4.35 0.59
C THR A 69 19.21 3.73 1.13
N GLY A 70 19.29 3.03 2.27
CA GLY A 70 18.13 2.47 2.96
C GLY A 70 17.15 3.57 3.37
N VAL A 71 17.61 4.62 4.02
CA VAL A 71 16.76 5.75 4.43
C VAL A 71 16.14 6.44 3.22
N LEU A 72 16.92 6.71 2.16
CA LEU A 72 16.41 7.29 0.91
C LEU A 72 15.32 6.43 0.29
N TYR A 73 15.49 5.10 0.27
CA TYR A 73 14.48 4.17 -0.22
C TYR A 73 13.19 4.26 0.59
N PHE A 74 13.26 4.25 1.93
CA PHE A 74 12.08 4.36 2.78
C PHE A 74 11.36 5.70 2.61
N CYS A 75 12.09 6.81 2.58
CA CYS A 75 11.53 8.14 2.34
C CYS A 75 10.85 8.23 0.97
N PHE A 76 11.50 7.72 -0.07
CA PHE A 76 10.96 7.71 -1.42
C PHE A 76 9.68 6.85 -1.52
N MET A 77 9.69 5.66 -0.93
CA MET A 77 8.53 4.75 -0.90
C MET A 77 7.36 5.37 -0.12
N ALA A 78 7.63 5.99 1.03
CA ALA A 78 6.62 6.68 1.83
C ALA A 78 6.01 7.88 1.08
N PHE A 79 6.84 8.65 0.37
CA PHE A 79 6.39 9.75 -0.49
C PHE A 79 5.49 9.22 -1.62
N LEU A 80 5.95 8.22 -2.36
CA LEU A 80 5.20 7.66 -3.49
C LEU A 80 3.87 7.03 -3.06
N LYS A 81 3.85 6.32 -1.93
CA LYS A 81 2.63 5.78 -1.31
C LYS A 81 1.63 6.90 -0.97
N THR A 82 2.11 7.96 -0.34
CA THR A 82 1.26 9.10 0.05
C THR A 82 0.72 9.83 -1.17
N TYR A 83 1.56 10.04 -2.19
CA TYR A 83 1.15 10.65 -3.46
C TYR A 83 0.04 9.84 -4.14
N ILE A 84 0.18 8.51 -4.23
CA ILE A 84 -0.84 7.63 -4.83
C ILE A 84 -2.16 7.72 -4.06
N TYR A 85 -2.13 7.76 -2.72
CA TYR A 85 -3.34 7.90 -1.91
C TYR A 85 -4.02 9.25 -2.07
N LEU A 86 -3.26 10.35 -2.09
CA LEU A 86 -3.81 11.68 -2.34
C LEU A 86 -4.43 11.77 -3.73
N PHE A 87 -3.73 11.26 -4.74
CA PHE A 87 -4.24 11.20 -6.11
C PHE A 87 -5.54 10.38 -6.19
N ALA A 88 -5.56 9.17 -5.61
CA ALA A 88 -6.74 8.31 -5.59
C ALA A 88 -7.92 8.97 -4.86
N THR A 89 -7.66 9.68 -3.77
CA THR A 89 -8.66 10.40 -2.97
C THR A 89 -9.29 11.53 -3.78
N VAL A 90 -8.47 12.41 -4.37
CA VAL A 90 -8.94 13.52 -5.21
C VAL A 90 -9.76 13.01 -6.40
N GLN A 91 -9.28 11.98 -7.09
CA GLN A 91 -10.02 11.36 -8.21
C GLN A 91 -11.34 10.72 -7.78
N SER A 92 -11.40 10.15 -6.57
CA SER A 92 -12.62 9.56 -6.03
C SER A 92 -13.65 10.62 -5.65
N ILE A 93 -13.22 11.72 -5.02
CA ILE A 93 -14.07 12.88 -4.71
C ILE A 93 -14.63 13.51 -5.99
N GLN A 94 -13.79 13.66 -7.02
CA GLN A 94 -14.24 14.18 -8.31
C GLN A 94 -15.37 13.31 -8.91
N LYS A 95 -15.22 11.98 -8.86
CA LYS A 95 -16.24 11.04 -9.35
C LYS A 95 -17.51 11.07 -8.51
N LEU A 96 -17.40 11.25 -7.19
CA LEU A 96 -18.55 11.31 -6.29
C LEU A 96 -19.34 12.62 -6.44
N THR A 97 -18.65 13.73 -6.71
CA THR A 97 -19.25 15.06 -6.88
C THR A 97 -19.58 15.41 -8.33
N TYR A 98 -19.34 14.49 -9.28
CA TYR A 98 -19.55 14.68 -10.72
C TYR A 98 -18.94 15.97 -11.29
N THR A 99 -17.84 16.43 -10.69
CA THR A 99 -17.21 17.71 -11.06
C THR A 99 -16.22 17.51 -12.22
N GLN A 100 -16.22 18.43 -13.19
CA GLN A 100 -15.34 18.33 -14.37
C GLN A 100 -13.85 18.54 -14.04
N THR A 101 -13.53 19.32 -13.01
CA THR A 101 -12.15 19.67 -12.63
C THR A 101 -11.83 19.22 -11.21
N ASN A 102 -10.75 18.46 -11.06
CA ASN A 102 -10.25 18.00 -9.76
C ASN A 102 -9.37 19.03 -9.02
N ARG A 103 -8.85 20.06 -9.72
CA ARG A 103 -7.91 21.07 -9.18
C ARG A 103 -8.40 21.76 -7.90
N ARG A 104 -9.72 21.96 -7.77
CA ARG A 104 -10.34 22.60 -6.59
C ARG A 104 -10.26 21.73 -5.33
N PHE A 105 -10.17 20.41 -5.48
CA PHE A 105 -10.12 19.47 -4.36
C PHE A 105 -8.70 19.15 -3.90
N ILE A 106 -7.67 19.50 -4.68
CA ILE A 106 -6.27 19.19 -4.34
C ILE A 106 -5.88 19.86 -3.02
N VAL A 107 -6.06 21.19 -2.92
CA VAL A 107 -5.66 21.96 -1.73
C VAL A 107 -6.40 21.50 -0.47
N PRO A 108 -7.74 21.37 -0.46
CA PRO A 108 -8.46 20.87 0.71
C PRO A 108 -8.01 19.48 1.16
N VAL A 109 -7.85 18.54 0.21
CA VAL A 109 -7.44 17.16 0.53
C VAL A 109 -6.03 17.13 1.11
N CYS A 110 -5.10 17.92 0.56
CA CYS A 110 -3.74 18.01 1.10
C CYS A 110 -3.71 18.59 2.52
N ILE A 111 -4.51 19.64 2.80
CA ILE A 111 -4.60 20.23 4.14
C ILE A 111 -5.14 19.22 5.14
N ILE A 112 -6.23 18.52 4.79
CA ILE A 112 -6.83 17.49 5.65
C ILE A 112 -5.83 16.36 5.92
N ALA A 113 -5.17 15.86 4.86
CA ALA A 113 -4.18 14.80 5.01
C ALA A 113 -2.98 15.22 5.87
N PHE A 114 -2.54 16.48 5.75
CA PHE A 114 -1.47 17.03 6.58
C PHE A 114 -1.86 17.07 8.06
N VAL A 115 -3.05 17.61 8.39
CA VAL A 115 -3.56 17.65 9.77
C VAL A 115 -3.76 16.26 10.35
N LEU A 116 -4.28 15.31 9.57
CA LEU A 116 -4.41 13.92 9.98
C LEU A 116 -3.04 13.27 10.25
N GLY A 117 -2.03 13.61 9.46
CA GLY A 117 -0.66 13.14 9.67
C GLY A 117 -0.09 13.44 11.06
N PHE A 118 -0.41 14.62 11.63
CA PHE A 118 0.05 14.99 12.99
C PHE A 118 -0.77 14.35 14.11
N THR A 119 -2.01 13.95 13.83
CA THR A 119 -2.98 13.54 14.86
C THR A 119 -3.20 12.03 14.93
N MET A 120 -2.84 11.28 13.88
CA MET A 120 -3.15 9.85 13.77
C MET A 120 -2.39 8.94 14.73
N ALA A 121 -1.10 9.21 14.99
CA ALA A 121 -0.31 8.40 15.91
C ALA A 121 0.81 9.24 16.55
N PRO A 122 1.01 9.14 17.88
CA PRO A 122 2.04 9.92 18.58
C PRO A 122 3.45 9.39 18.33
N ASN A 123 3.59 8.12 17.96
CA ASN A 123 4.86 7.49 17.63
C ASN A 123 4.66 6.26 16.73
N VAL A 124 5.76 5.77 16.18
CA VAL A 124 5.80 4.65 15.23
C VAL A 124 5.29 3.33 15.86
N ILE A 125 5.54 3.10 17.16
CA ILE A 125 5.12 1.87 17.85
C ILE A 125 3.58 1.80 17.96
N VAL A 126 2.96 2.92 18.34
CA VAL A 126 1.50 3.04 18.38
C VAL A 126 0.93 2.90 16.96
N HIS A 127 1.56 3.51 15.96
CA HIS A 127 1.15 3.37 14.56
C HIS A 127 1.11 1.90 14.13
N PHE A 128 2.17 1.12 14.39
CA PHE A 128 2.19 -0.31 14.07
C PHE A 128 1.09 -1.10 14.79
N THR A 129 0.92 -0.84 16.09
CA THR A 129 -0.10 -1.51 16.89
C THR A 129 -1.50 -1.27 16.33
N VAL A 130 -1.80 -0.03 15.93
CA VAL A 130 -3.08 0.34 15.31
C VAL A 130 -3.25 -0.35 13.96
N VAL A 131 -2.22 -0.31 13.11
CA VAL A 131 -2.27 -0.89 11.75
C VAL A 131 -2.41 -2.41 11.77
N GLU A 132 -1.74 -3.12 12.68
CA GLU A 132 -1.78 -4.58 12.74
C GLU A 132 -2.98 -5.12 13.51
N LYS A 133 -3.35 -4.48 14.63
CA LYS A 133 -4.33 -5.06 15.56
C LYS A 133 -5.71 -4.40 15.51
N ILE A 134 -5.82 -3.17 15.03
CA ILE A 134 -7.08 -2.41 15.09
C ILE A 134 -7.69 -2.26 13.70
N VAL A 135 -6.92 -1.77 12.73
CA VAL A 135 -7.43 -1.51 11.37
C VAL A 135 -8.04 -2.74 10.68
N PRO A 136 -7.41 -3.93 10.69
CA PRO A 136 -7.91 -5.10 9.95
C PRO A 136 -9.25 -5.60 10.47
N TYR A 137 -9.49 -5.44 11.77
CA TYR A 137 -10.72 -5.86 12.45
C TYR A 137 -11.74 -4.72 12.58
N SER A 138 -11.41 -3.53 12.09
CA SER A 138 -12.36 -2.42 12.12
C SER A 138 -13.56 -2.71 11.20
N PRO A 139 -14.80 -2.45 11.65
CA PRO A 139 -16.01 -2.73 10.87
C PRO A 139 -16.00 -2.02 9.51
N ILE A 140 -15.43 -0.81 9.47
CA ILE A 140 -15.34 0.02 8.27
C ILE A 140 -14.42 -0.63 7.24
N TYR A 141 -13.23 -1.06 7.65
CA TYR A 141 -12.27 -1.68 6.75
C TYR A 141 -12.80 -3.01 6.20
N LEU A 142 -13.34 -3.86 7.07
CA LEU A 142 -13.87 -5.16 6.68
C LEU A 142 -15.05 -5.02 5.71
N SER A 143 -15.91 -4.02 5.95
CA SER A 143 -17.04 -3.73 5.07
C SER A 143 -16.57 -3.30 3.67
N LEU A 144 -15.61 -2.38 3.60
CA LEU A 144 -15.09 -1.87 2.33
C LEU A 144 -14.28 -2.91 1.53
N MET A 145 -13.48 -3.74 2.21
CA MET A 145 -12.62 -4.72 1.55
C MET A 145 -13.34 -6.02 1.18
N ILE A 146 -14.24 -6.51 2.03
CA ILE A 146 -14.83 -7.84 1.87
C ILE A 146 -16.31 -7.75 1.55
N PHE A 147 -17.07 -7.05 2.40
CA PHE A 147 -18.53 -7.05 2.30
C PHE A 147 -19.03 -6.42 1.00
N VAL A 148 -18.58 -5.19 0.67
CA VAL A 148 -19.01 -4.47 -0.54
C VAL A 148 -18.65 -5.25 -1.81
N PRO A 149 -17.41 -5.75 -2.00
CA PRO A 149 -17.08 -6.58 -3.16
C PRO A 149 -17.88 -7.88 -3.25
N MET A 150 -18.13 -8.57 -2.13
CA MET A 150 -18.94 -9.80 -2.12
C MET A 150 -20.38 -9.54 -2.55
N VAL A 151 -21.00 -8.48 -2.03
CA VAL A 151 -22.37 -8.09 -2.43
C VAL A 151 -22.42 -7.73 -3.91
N LEU A 152 -21.47 -6.92 -4.40
CA LEU A 152 -21.38 -6.59 -5.81
C LEU A 152 -21.19 -7.83 -6.70
N MET A 153 -20.37 -8.79 -6.24
CA MET A 153 -20.16 -10.05 -6.95
C MET A 153 -21.45 -10.88 -7.00
N ALA A 154 -22.15 -11.04 -5.87
CA ALA A 154 -23.42 -11.75 -5.80
C ALA A 154 -24.49 -11.13 -6.72
N VAL A 155 -24.66 -9.80 -6.65
CA VAL A 155 -25.60 -9.07 -7.53
C VAL A 155 -25.24 -9.24 -9.00
N SER A 156 -23.95 -9.19 -9.35
CA SER A 156 -23.49 -9.37 -10.74
C SER A 156 -23.78 -10.77 -11.27
N TRP A 157 -23.66 -11.80 -10.41
CA TRP A 157 -23.96 -13.19 -10.78
C TRP A 157 -25.46 -13.39 -10.98
N MET A 158 -26.28 -12.84 -10.08
CA MET A 158 -27.74 -12.89 -10.21
C MET A 158 -28.21 -12.23 -11.51
N ARG A 159 -27.67 -11.07 -11.87
CA ARG A 159 -28.01 -10.37 -13.13
C ARG A 159 -27.56 -11.13 -14.37
N ARG A 160 -26.42 -11.83 -14.34
CA ARG A 160 -25.96 -12.69 -15.45
C ARG A 160 -26.81 -13.93 -15.68
N LYS A 161 -27.56 -14.39 -14.67
CA LYS A 161 -28.52 -15.50 -14.83
C LYS A 161 -29.87 -15.05 -15.40
N GLN A 162 -30.17 -13.75 -15.35
CA GLN A 162 -31.43 -13.17 -15.84
C GLN A 162 -31.34 -12.62 -17.27
N ALA A 163 -30.14 -12.58 -17.85
CA ALA A 163 -29.87 -12.19 -19.23
C ALA A 163 -29.38 -13.40 -20.03
#